data_AF-A0A662PT26-F1
#
_entry.id   AF-A0A662PT26-F1
#
_cell.length_a   1.000
_cell.length_b   1.000
_cell.length_c   1.000
_cell.angle_alpha   90.00
_cell.angle_beta   90.00
_cell.angle_gamma   90.00
#
_symmetry.space_group_name_H-M   'P 1'
#
loop_
_entity.id
_entity.type
_entity.pdbx_description
1 polymer ?
#
loop_
_entity_poly.entity_id
_entity_poly.type
_entity_poly.pdbx_seq_one_letter_code
_entity_poly.pdbx_strand_id
1 'polypeptide(L)'
;MSLILSEEKRDFEIIVVAPPKPKFELSRDKIEALNELLDSMGWDKRRFKRYVNAALRLRKIEREAGRSYLSVLRSYRKLSSEEVKLKYSIEQLKEKRRRIEEDLKLYMDQYQLTLDLVQKISKLVSALRERGLDLEDLKSALNVLESLKKLEHDPSKILEELKKHEDLVKEVEDLRRRIGELRFEIEGLEQRRLALLDEIGRIHEIEGGLNEIKEELEKLRKERDEIKYEIEERRSELESVKSRLEELMGFKATIEDLKETVDRLRSEVENLRDEESRLRSEIAELLGVRAEAEEISNGLRAAREELEKLEKVVESRRSYVELIEGEDSAAYAILKIFSDPSGVEAEDLEALAEQLKNLAKVKRGEISVLRPLEPHLLDKARQSIINLIMPYVRKEFVPRKAFERIEGELRRLSERRTALEAEIESLRRALKSRDKEMVEVFQMMEVEAISPTNEVVKPKTIEDGMKVKVVCPNCGAMVITRIPTIGELEELQSSKYKLRFTCGACGKSFEIKPEMVLKKIRR
;
A
#
# COMPACT_ATOMS: atom_id res chain seq x y z
N MET A 1 -48.98 -60.78 -86.01
CA MET A 1 -49.61 -60.87 -84.67
C MET A 1 -48.83 -59.96 -83.72
N SER A 2 -49.32 -58.72 -83.57
CA SER A 2 -49.58 -58.02 -82.30
C SER A 2 -48.72 -58.38 -81.07
N LEU A 3 -48.27 -57.49 -80.17
CA LEU A 3 -48.45 -56.07 -79.81
C LEU A 3 -47.45 -55.88 -78.63
N ILE A 4 -46.56 -54.87 -78.62
CA ILE A 4 -46.59 -53.67 -77.75
C ILE A 4 -46.02 -53.82 -76.30
N LEU A 5 -45.11 -52.86 -75.96
CA LEU A 5 -44.68 -52.32 -74.64
C LEU A 5 -43.80 -53.23 -73.73
N SER A 6 -42.84 -52.78 -72.91
CA SER A 6 -42.58 -51.50 -72.21
C SER A 6 -41.16 -51.45 -71.59
N GLU A 7 -40.61 -50.24 -71.51
CA GLU A 7 -39.81 -49.57 -70.45
C GLU A 7 -38.86 -50.32 -69.47
N GLU A 8 -37.61 -49.82 -69.50
CA GLU A 8 -36.71 -49.36 -68.42
C GLU A 8 -36.32 -50.19 -67.17
N LYS A 9 -34.99 -50.23 -67.00
CA LYS A 9 -34.17 -50.21 -65.77
C LYS A 9 -34.29 -51.38 -64.80
N ARG A 10 -33.30 -52.28 -64.84
CA ARG A 10 -32.77 -52.96 -63.65
C ARG A 10 -31.24 -53.07 -63.70
N ASP A 11 -30.68 -52.51 -62.65
CA ASP A 11 -29.32 -52.54 -62.09
C ASP A 11 -28.45 -53.75 -62.46
N PHE A 12 -27.19 -53.46 -62.77
CA PHE A 12 -26.15 -54.45 -63.08
C PHE A 12 -25.45 -54.93 -61.80
N GLU A 13 -25.39 -56.26 -61.58
CA GLU A 13 -24.44 -56.89 -60.65
C GLU A 13 -23.16 -57.29 -61.41
N ILE A 14 -22.04 -56.69 -61.02
CA ILE A 14 -20.71 -57.07 -61.49
C ILE A 14 -20.08 -58.01 -60.47
N ILE A 15 -20.07 -59.31 -60.77
CA ILE A 15 -19.30 -60.29 -59.99
C ILE A 15 -17.91 -60.42 -60.61
N VAL A 16 -16.92 -59.82 -59.94
CA VAL A 16 -15.50 -60.00 -60.24
C VAL A 16 -15.04 -61.35 -59.70
N VAL A 17 -14.91 -62.35 -60.58
CA VAL A 17 -14.26 -63.62 -60.25
C VAL A 17 -12.77 -63.52 -60.61
N ALA A 18 -11.92 -63.24 -59.62
CA ALA A 18 -10.48 -63.41 -59.77
C ALA A 18 -10.14 -64.90 -59.63
N PRO A 19 -9.54 -65.57 -60.64
CA PRO A 19 -9.11 -66.95 -60.51
C PRO A 19 -7.87 -67.05 -59.61
N PRO A 20 -7.72 -68.13 -58.84
CA PRO A 20 -6.67 -68.30 -57.84
C PRO A 20 -5.30 -68.43 -58.51
N LYS A 21 -4.25 -67.88 -57.90
CA LYS A 21 -2.87 -68.10 -58.34
C LYS A 21 -2.48 -69.55 -58.02
N PRO A 22 -2.15 -70.41 -59.01
CA PRO A 22 -1.58 -71.71 -58.71
C PRO A 22 -0.15 -71.51 -58.20
N LYS A 23 0.12 -71.97 -56.97
CA LYS A 23 1.49 -72.16 -56.49
C LYS A 23 2.09 -73.33 -57.28
N PHE A 24 2.89 -73.01 -58.30
CA PHE A 24 3.70 -73.99 -59.00
C PHE A 24 4.94 -74.32 -58.16
N GLU A 25 4.89 -75.37 -57.37
CA GLU A 25 6.10 -76.04 -56.88
C GLU A 25 6.60 -76.98 -57.98
N LEU A 26 7.69 -76.58 -58.64
CA LEU A 26 8.39 -77.45 -59.58
C LEU A 26 9.09 -78.55 -58.78
N SER A 27 8.73 -79.81 -59.03
CA SER A 27 9.40 -80.98 -58.41
C SER A 27 10.92 -80.88 -58.60
N ARG A 28 11.68 -81.13 -57.53
CA ARG A 28 13.16 -81.07 -57.53
C ARG A 28 13.77 -81.88 -58.67
N ASP A 29 13.19 -83.03 -58.99
CA ASP A 29 13.65 -83.91 -60.07
C ASP A 29 13.63 -83.23 -61.45
N LYS A 30 12.64 -82.35 -61.69
CA LYS A 30 12.53 -81.62 -62.97
C LYS A 30 13.54 -80.47 -63.06
N ILE A 31 13.97 -79.94 -61.91
CA ILE A 31 15.00 -78.89 -61.84
C ILE A 31 16.39 -79.52 -62.00
N GLU A 32 16.62 -80.69 -61.40
CA GLU A 32 17.85 -81.47 -61.60
C GLU A 32 17.99 -81.93 -63.04
N ALA A 33 16.96 -82.54 -63.64
CA ALA A 33 16.98 -82.92 -65.05
C ALA A 33 17.22 -81.73 -65.99
N LEU A 34 16.69 -80.54 -65.65
CA LEU A 34 16.96 -79.32 -66.42
C LEU A 34 18.43 -78.87 -66.26
N ASN A 35 19.00 -78.93 -65.07
CA ASN A 35 20.40 -78.56 -64.85
C ASN A 35 21.36 -79.53 -65.56
N GLU A 36 21.12 -80.84 -65.52
CA GLU A 36 21.92 -81.82 -66.27
C GLU A 36 21.85 -81.59 -67.79
N LEU A 37 20.66 -81.26 -68.31
CA LEU A 37 20.50 -80.88 -69.72
C LEU A 37 21.27 -79.59 -70.07
N LEU A 38 21.28 -78.61 -69.18
CA LEU A 38 22.04 -77.37 -69.40
C LEU A 38 23.55 -77.62 -69.36
N ASP A 39 24.01 -78.47 -68.45
CA ASP A 39 25.42 -78.81 -68.32
C ASP A 39 25.90 -79.64 -69.52
N SER A 40 25.11 -80.62 -69.99
CA SER A 40 25.44 -81.42 -71.19
C SER A 40 25.46 -80.61 -72.49
N MET A 41 24.65 -79.55 -72.58
CA MET A 41 24.70 -78.60 -73.70
C MET A 41 25.79 -77.52 -73.52
N GLY A 42 26.50 -77.50 -72.39
CA GLY A 42 27.54 -76.51 -72.08
C GLY A 42 27.01 -75.10 -71.82
N TRP A 43 25.75 -74.97 -71.39
CA TRP A 43 25.07 -73.70 -71.17
C TRP A 43 25.22 -73.25 -69.71
N ASP A 44 26.14 -72.33 -69.47
CA ASP A 44 26.25 -71.65 -68.16
C ASP A 44 24.90 -71.00 -67.77
N LYS A 45 24.54 -71.08 -66.48
CA LYS A 45 23.27 -70.60 -65.91
C LYS A 45 22.94 -69.17 -66.31
N ARG A 46 23.96 -68.32 -66.54
CA ARG A 46 23.81 -66.94 -67.04
C ARG A 46 23.30 -66.87 -68.49
N ARG A 47 23.81 -67.73 -69.39
CA ARG A 47 23.36 -67.79 -70.79
C ARG A 47 21.93 -68.33 -70.85
N PHE A 48 21.64 -69.38 -70.09
CA PHE A 48 20.27 -69.90 -70.00
C PHE A 48 19.29 -68.84 -69.49
N LYS A 49 19.63 -68.11 -68.43
CA LYS A 49 18.81 -66.99 -67.92
C LYS A 49 18.56 -65.91 -68.98
N ARG A 50 19.54 -65.61 -69.84
CA ARG A 50 19.34 -64.70 -70.98
C ARG A 50 18.33 -65.24 -71.98
N TYR A 51 18.40 -66.52 -72.36
CA TYR A 51 17.43 -67.13 -73.27
C TYR A 51 16.03 -67.25 -72.65
N VAL A 52 15.93 -67.55 -71.36
CA VAL A 52 14.64 -67.55 -70.65
C VAL A 52 14.04 -66.15 -70.60
N ASN A 53 14.84 -65.12 -70.28
CA ASN A 53 14.38 -63.73 -70.32
C ASN A 53 14.01 -63.29 -71.73
N ALA A 54 14.74 -63.73 -72.76
CA ALA A 54 14.38 -63.49 -74.15
C ALA A 54 13.04 -64.16 -74.49
N ALA A 55 12.83 -65.43 -74.11
CA ALA A 55 11.57 -66.14 -74.31
C ALA A 55 10.39 -65.48 -73.56
N LEU A 56 10.62 -64.96 -72.35
CA LEU A 56 9.61 -64.18 -71.61
C LEU A 56 9.27 -62.86 -72.31
N ARG A 57 10.26 -62.16 -72.89
CA ARG A 57 10.04 -60.97 -73.72
C ARG A 57 9.27 -61.31 -74.99
N LEU A 58 9.60 -62.41 -75.66
CA LEU A 58 8.85 -62.91 -76.83
C LEU A 58 7.39 -63.19 -76.46
N ARG A 59 7.15 -63.86 -75.32
CA ARG A 59 5.80 -64.14 -74.83
C ARG A 59 5.04 -62.88 -74.44
N LYS A 60 5.73 -61.84 -73.96
CA LYS A 60 5.13 -60.53 -73.70
C LYS A 60 4.68 -59.87 -75.01
N ILE A 61 5.53 -59.86 -76.03
CA ILE A 61 5.21 -59.36 -77.37
C ILE A 61 4.03 -60.13 -77.97
N GLU A 62 3.97 -61.45 -77.80
CA GLU A 62 2.83 -62.27 -78.26
C GLU A 62 1.52 -61.91 -77.56
N ARG A 63 1.55 -61.62 -76.26
CA ARG A 63 0.36 -61.18 -75.51
C ARG A 63 -0.10 -59.80 -75.92
N GLU A 64 0.82 -58.86 -76.11
CA GLU A 64 0.49 -57.48 -76.50
C GLU A 64 -0.03 -57.39 -77.93
N ALA A 65 0.55 -58.16 -78.87
CA ALA A 65 0.12 -58.17 -80.26
C ALA A 65 -1.07 -59.11 -80.54
N GLY A 66 -1.43 -59.98 -79.59
CA GLY A 66 -2.49 -60.98 -79.75
C GLY A 66 -2.22 -62.05 -80.83
N ARG A 67 -0.99 -62.15 -81.35
CA ARG A 67 -0.57 -63.07 -82.42
C ARG A 67 0.82 -63.64 -82.12
N SER A 68 1.14 -64.82 -82.65
CA SER A 68 2.44 -65.48 -82.39
C SER A 68 3.62 -64.65 -82.90
N TYR A 69 4.77 -64.75 -82.22
CA TYR A 69 5.96 -63.95 -82.53
C TYR A 69 6.47 -64.22 -83.94
N LEU A 70 6.36 -65.47 -84.42
CA LEU A 70 6.71 -65.83 -85.80
C LEU A 70 5.82 -65.17 -86.84
N SER A 71 4.56 -64.86 -86.51
CA SER A 71 3.64 -64.12 -87.36
C SER A 71 3.98 -62.62 -87.38
N VAL A 72 4.30 -62.07 -86.21
CA VAL A 72 4.80 -60.69 -86.08
C VAL A 72 6.12 -60.50 -86.83
N LEU A 73 7.04 -61.44 -86.74
CA LEU A 73 8.32 -61.37 -87.44
C LEU A 73 8.16 -61.54 -88.97
N ARG A 74 7.22 -62.37 -89.43
CA ARG A 74 6.89 -62.50 -90.85
C ARG A 74 6.24 -61.25 -91.41
N SER A 75 5.30 -60.66 -90.69
CA SER A 75 4.68 -59.39 -91.09
C SER A 75 5.70 -58.25 -91.08
N TYR A 76 6.58 -58.18 -90.08
CA TYR A 76 7.69 -57.24 -90.05
C TYR A 76 8.64 -57.41 -91.24
N ARG A 77 9.07 -58.65 -91.55
CA ARG A 77 9.93 -58.92 -92.72
C ARG A 77 9.24 -58.57 -94.03
N LYS A 78 7.94 -58.87 -94.15
CA LYS A 78 7.15 -58.52 -95.34
C LYS A 78 7.05 -57.01 -95.50
N LEU A 79 6.65 -56.29 -94.46
CA LEU A 79 6.59 -54.82 -94.44
C LEU A 79 7.95 -54.19 -94.71
N SER A 80 9.03 -54.72 -94.13
CA SER A 80 10.39 -54.25 -94.39
C SER A 80 10.82 -54.49 -95.85
N SER A 81 10.48 -55.65 -96.42
CA SER A 81 10.75 -55.92 -97.85
C SER A 81 9.93 -55.02 -98.78
N GLU A 82 8.68 -54.72 -98.41
CA GLU A 82 7.80 -53.79 -99.14
C GLU A 82 8.31 -52.36 -99.00
N GLU A 83 8.79 -51.96 -97.81
CA GLU A 83 9.43 -50.68 -97.56
C GLU A 83 10.67 -50.50 -98.44
N VAL A 84 11.52 -51.53 -98.58
CA VAL A 84 12.69 -51.46 -99.46
C VAL A 84 12.28 -51.34 -100.93
N LYS A 85 11.26 -52.07 -101.38
CA LYS A 85 10.72 -51.95 -102.75
C LYS A 85 10.11 -50.58 -103.01
N LEU A 86 9.38 -50.04 -102.02
CA LEU A 86 8.82 -48.69 -102.07
C LEU A 86 9.91 -47.63 -102.07
N LYS A 87 10.98 -47.80 -101.29
CA LYS A 87 12.14 -46.90 -101.33
C LYS A 87 12.79 -46.91 -102.71
N TYR A 88 12.99 -48.09 -103.30
CA TYR A 88 13.55 -48.19 -104.64
C TYR A 88 12.62 -47.58 -105.71
N SER A 89 11.30 -47.80 -105.63
CA SER A 89 10.35 -47.20 -106.57
C SER A 89 10.23 -45.68 -106.39
N ILE A 90 10.27 -45.19 -105.15
CA ILE A 90 10.36 -43.75 -104.85
C ILE A 90 11.63 -43.18 -105.45
N GLU A 91 12.77 -43.87 -105.33
CA GLU A 91 14.03 -43.38 -105.89
C GLU A 91 14.01 -43.37 -107.42
N GLN A 92 13.43 -44.40 -108.06
CA GLN A 92 13.21 -44.39 -109.51
C GLN A 92 12.26 -43.28 -109.94
N LEU A 93 11.19 -43.01 -109.18
CA LEU A 93 10.25 -41.93 -109.45
C LEU A 93 10.89 -40.56 -109.24
N LYS A 94 11.74 -40.42 -108.22
CA LYS A 94 12.54 -39.21 -108.01
C LYS A 94 13.51 -38.97 -109.14
N GLU A 95 14.20 -40.00 -109.61
CA GLU A 95 15.12 -39.87 -110.74
C GLU A 95 14.38 -39.58 -112.04
N LYS A 96 13.22 -40.22 -112.28
CA LYS A 96 12.33 -39.85 -113.40
C LYS A 96 11.82 -38.41 -113.29
N ARG A 97 11.40 -38.01 -112.09
CA ARG A 97 10.98 -36.64 -111.80
C ARG A 97 12.12 -35.67 -112.01
N ARG A 98 13.34 -36.01 -111.58
CA ARG A 98 14.54 -35.21 -111.77
C ARG A 98 14.86 -35.05 -113.25
N ARG A 99 14.77 -36.12 -114.05
CA ARG A 99 14.93 -36.04 -115.51
C ARG A 99 13.83 -35.21 -116.16
N ILE A 100 12.57 -35.39 -115.76
CA ILE A 100 11.47 -34.55 -116.24
C ILE A 100 11.70 -33.10 -115.81
N GLU A 101 12.17 -32.83 -114.60
CA GLU A 101 12.49 -31.49 -114.12
C GLU A 101 13.69 -30.90 -114.87
N GLU A 102 14.70 -31.69 -115.21
CA GLU A 102 15.85 -31.30 -116.04
C GLU A 102 15.41 -31.02 -117.48
N ASP A 103 14.62 -31.91 -118.09
CA ASP A 103 14.05 -31.74 -119.43
C ASP A 103 13.09 -30.54 -119.46
N LEU A 104 12.22 -30.41 -118.47
CA LEU A 104 11.28 -29.30 -118.34
C LEU A 104 12.03 -28.02 -118.01
N LYS A 105 13.15 -28.06 -117.29
CA LYS A 105 14.05 -26.92 -117.16
C LYS A 105 14.72 -26.59 -118.48
N LEU A 106 15.16 -27.57 -119.27
CA LEU A 106 15.68 -27.36 -120.62
C LEU A 106 14.63 -26.77 -121.56
N TYR A 107 13.40 -27.27 -121.52
CA TYR A 107 12.28 -26.71 -122.26
C TYR A 107 11.90 -25.34 -121.73
N MET A 108 11.92 -25.11 -120.42
CA MET A 108 11.66 -23.81 -119.82
C MET A 108 12.79 -22.84 -120.07
N ASP A 109 14.04 -23.28 -120.22
CA ASP A 109 15.20 -22.48 -120.60
C ASP A 109 15.12 -22.17 -122.11
N GLN A 110 14.67 -23.11 -122.94
CA GLN A 110 14.35 -22.85 -124.35
C GLN A 110 13.16 -21.92 -124.50
N TYR A 111 12.11 -22.11 -123.70
CA TYR A 111 10.94 -21.23 -123.61
C TYR A 111 11.30 -19.90 -122.97
N GLN A 112 12.25 -19.82 -122.05
CA GLN A 112 12.78 -18.59 -121.48
C GLN A 112 13.73 -17.93 -122.46
N LEU A 113 14.47 -18.65 -123.29
CA LEU A 113 15.28 -18.06 -124.36
C LEU A 113 14.37 -17.53 -125.46
N THR A 114 13.31 -18.24 -125.82
CA THR A 114 12.30 -17.76 -126.77
C THR A 114 11.40 -16.71 -126.15
N LEU A 115 11.02 -16.80 -124.88
CA LEU A 115 10.32 -15.75 -124.14
C LEU A 115 11.25 -14.61 -123.84
N ASP A 116 12.55 -14.76 -123.67
CA ASP A 116 13.51 -13.67 -123.51
C ASP A 116 13.78 -13.05 -124.86
N LEU A 117 13.76 -13.79 -125.96
CA LEU A 117 13.79 -13.22 -127.30
C LEU A 117 12.49 -12.48 -127.59
N VAL A 118 11.34 -13.09 -127.32
CA VAL A 118 10.01 -12.49 -127.51
C VAL A 118 9.74 -11.40 -126.49
N GLN A 119 10.29 -11.46 -125.27
CA GLN A 119 10.27 -10.40 -124.26
C GLN A 119 11.37 -9.39 -124.53
N LYS A 120 12.50 -9.69 -125.15
CA LYS A 120 13.44 -8.65 -125.60
C LYS A 120 12.83 -7.91 -126.77
N ILE A 121 12.20 -8.60 -127.71
CA ILE A 121 11.44 -8.00 -128.81
C ILE A 121 10.21 -7.28 -128.27
N SER A 122 9.46 -7.88 -127.34
CA SER A 122 8.27 -7.27 -126.73
C SER A 122 8.68 -6.13 -125.82
N LYS A 123 9.72 -6.23 -124.98
CA LYS A 123 10.32 -5.12 -124.21
C LYS A 123 10.92 -4.08 -125.11
N LEU A 124 11.48 -4.40 -126.28
CA LEU A 124 11.89 -3.39 -127.25
C LEU A 124 10.65 -2.70 -127.81
N VAL A 125 9.63 -3.44 -128.26
CA VAL A 125 8.37 -2.91 -128.79
C VAL A 125 7.54 -2.16 -127.74
N SER A 126 7.59 -2.58 -126.47
CA SER A 126 6.88 -1.96 -125.34
C SER A 126 7.71 -0.84 -124.73
N ALA A 127 9.04 -0.91 -124.66
CA ALA A 127 9.90 0.24 -124.32
C ALA A 127 9.85 1.32 -125.41
N LEU A 128 9.63 0.93 -126.66
CA LEU A 128 9.27 1.84 -127.75
C LEU A 128 7.87 2.42 -127.48
N ARG A 129 6.83 1.59 -127.26
CA ARG A 129 5.44 2.08 -127.00
C ARG A 129 5.25 2.89 -125.72
N GLU A 130 5.96 2.59 -124.64
CA GLU A 130 5.96 3.34 -123.38
C GLU A 130 6.63 4.71 -123.54
N ARG A 131 7.59 4.80 -124.47
CA ARG A 131 8.15 6.07 -124.97
C ARG A 131 7.32 6.67 -126.11
N GLY A 132 6.16 6.09 -126.42
CA GLY A 132 5.20 6.55 -127.43
C GLY A 132 5.57 6.25 -128.88
N LEU A 133 6.54 5.36 -129.13
CA LEU A 133 7.12 5.06 -130.44
C LEU A 133 6.75 3.64 -130.91
N ASP A 134 6.49 3.43 -132.19
CA ASP A 134 6.32 2.14 -132.84
C ASP A 134 7.44 1.83 -133.87
N LEU A 135 7.30 0.73 -134.63
CA LEU A 135 8.30 0.35 -135.65
C LEU A 135 8.31 1.31 -136.85
N GLU A 136 7.20 2.00 -137.12
CA GLU A 136 7.13 3.10 -138.09
C GLU A 136 7.80 4.35 -137.54
N ASP A 137 7.71 4.62 -136.23
CA ASP A 137 8.39 5.74 -135.59
C ASP A 137 9.92 5.58 -135.58
N LEU A 138 10.44 4.35 -135.48
CA LEU A 138 11.88 4.10 -135.66
C LEU A 138 12.34 4.35 -137.10
N LYS A 139 11.51 3.97 -138.08
CA LYS A 139 11.76 4.26 -139.49
C LYS A 139 11.67 5.77 -139.77
N SER A 140 10.73 6.44 -139.11
CA SER A 140 10.54 7.89 -139.13
C SER A 140 11.71 8.61 -138.46
N ALA A 141 12.22 8.11 -137.32
CA ALA A 141 13.40 8.61 -136.66
C ALA A 141 14.65 8.44 -137.53
N LEU A 142 14.76 7.34 -138.30
CA LEU A 142 15.82 7.15 -139.30
C LEU A 142 15.74 8.19 -140.42
N ASN A 143 14.51 8.49 -140.90
CA ASN A 143 14.27 9.57 -141.87
C ASN A 143 14.55 10.96 -141.29
N VAL A 144 14.23 11.20 -140.01
CA VAL A 144 14.54 12.44 -139.28
C VAL A 144 16.04 12.58 -139.07
N LEU A 145 16.76 11.50 -138.75
CA LEU A 145 18.22 11.49 -138.67
C LEU A 145 18.86 11.75 -140.04
N GLU A 146 18.30 11.19 -141.12
CA GLU A 146 18.69 11.53 -142.50
C GLU A 146 18.40 12.98 -142.86
N SER A 147 17.29 13.54 -142.37
CA SER A 147 16.89 14.93 -142.59
C SER A 147 17.74 15.91 -141.76
N LEU A 148 18.09 15.56 -140.54
CA LEU A 148 19.01 16.31 -139.66
C LEU A 148 20.43 16.31 -140.22
N LYS A 149 20.87 15.19 -140.81
CA LYS A 149 22.14 15.08 -141.55
C LYS A 149 22.19 15.97 -142.80
N LYS A 150 21.03 16.26 -143.43
CA LYS A 150 20.89 17.21 -144.55
C LYS A 150 20.84 18.68 -144.12
N LEU A 151 20.55 18.95 -142.84
CA LEU A 151 20.42 20.30 -142.26
C LEU A 151 21.63 20.71 -141.37
N GLU A 152 22.73 19.95 -141.41
CA GLU A 152 23.96 20.18 -140.64
C GLU A 152 23.78 20.31 -139.10
N HIS A 153 22.70 19.77 -138.53
CA HIS A 153 22.57 19.66 -137.07
C HIS A 153 23.15 18.34 -136.57
N ASP A 154 23.90 18.40 -135.47
CA ASP A 154 24.67 17.28 -134.94
C ASP A 154 23.82 16.42 -133.99
N PRO A 155 23.31 15.25 -134.41
CA PRO A 155 22.45 14.40 -133.58
C PRO A 155 23.16 13.90 -132.31
N SER A 156 24.49 13.91 -132.26
CA SER A 156 25.25 13.54 -131.06
C SER A 156 24.99 14.51 -129.90
N LYS A 157 24.84 15.82 -130.16
CA LYS A 157 24.57 16.81 -129.10
C LYS A 157 23.19 16.64 -128.46
N ILE A 158 22.19 16.28 -129.26
CA ILE A 158 20.83 16.03 -128.77
C ILE A 158 20.79 14.76 -127.92
N LEU A 159 21.52 13.72 -128.33
CA LEU A 159 21.66 12.48 -127.55
C LEU A 159 22.39 12.73 -126.21
N GLU A 160 23.38 13.63 -126.18
CA GLU A 160 24.02 14.05 -124.93
C GLU A 160 23.04 14.76 -123.98
N GLU A 161 22.22 15.68 -124.47
CA GLU A 161 21.20 16.36 -123.65
C GLU A 161 20.12 15.38 -123.14
N LEU A 162 19.71 14.40 -123.95
CA LEU A 162 18.77 13.36 -123.52
C LEU A 162 19.37 12.45 -122.43
N LYS A 163 20.66 12.12 -122.51
CA LYS A 163 21.36 11.40 -121.44
C LYS A 163 21.40 12.20 -120.15
N LYS A 164 21.74 13.49 -120.22
CA LYS A 164 21.68 14.38 -119.04
C LYS A 164 20.29 14.41 -118.42
N HIS A 165 19.24 14.46 -119.23
CA HIS A 165 17.86 14.41 -118.73
C HIS A 165 17.55 13.06 -118.06
N GLU A 166 18.01 11.93 -118.61
CA GLU A 166 17.82 10.62 -117.98
C GLU A 166 18.53 10.52 -116.62
N ASP A 167 19.76 11.04 -116.52
CA ASP A 167 20.52 11.06 -115.26
C ASP A 167 19.85 11.95 -114.21
N LEU A 168 19.36 13.14 -114.62
CA LEU A 168 18.57 14.01 -113.74
C LEU A 168 17.28 13.34 -113.26
N VAL A 169 16.61 12.55 -114.11
CA VAL A 169 15.41 11.79 -113.70
C VAL A 169 15.76 10.75 -112.63
N LYS A 170 16.87 10.02 -112.78
CA LYS A 170 17.34 9.07 -111.77
C LYS A 170 17.68 9.76 -110.45
N GLU A 171 18.35 10.91 -110.49
CA GLU A 171 18.62 11.71 -109.30
C GLU A 171 17.33 12.15 -108.60
N VAL A 172 16.31 12.58 -109.37
CA VAL A 172 15.00 12.95 -108.81
C VAL A 172 14.31 11.76 -108.14
N GLU A 173 14.36 10.57 -108.74
CA GLU A 173 13.81 9.35 -108.16
C GLU A 173 14.53 8.95 -106.85
N ASP A 174 15.86 9.04 -106.82
CA ASP A 174 16.67 8.77 -105.64
C ASP A 174 16.40 9.78 -104.51
N LEU A 175 16.28 11.07 -104.85
CA LEU A 175 15.90 12.11 -103.90
C LEU A 175 14.49 11.89 -103.35
N ARG A 176 13.53 11.47 -104.19
CA ARG A 176 12.18 11.11 -103.73
C ARG A 176 12.20 9.94 -102.76
N ARG A 177 13.03 8.91 -103.03
CA ARG A 177 13.21 7.77 -102.12
C ARG A 177 13.74 8.22 -100.76
N ARG A 178 14.81 9.04 -100.76
CA ARG A 178 15.36 9.63 -99.53
C ARG A 178 14.38 10.49 -98.77
N ILE A 179 13.56 11.28 -99.46
CA ILE A 179 12.48 12.06 -98.85
C ILE A 179 11.46 11.13 -98.16
N GLY A 180 11.15 9.98 -98.76
CA GLY A 180 10.27 8.97 -98.15
C GLY A 180 10.88 8.36 -96.88
N GLU A 181 12.14 7.97 -96.93
CA GLU A 181 12.89 7.42 -95.78
C GLU A 181 12.96 8.43 -94.62
N LEU A 182 13.32 9.68 -94.92
CA LEU A 182 13.39 10.74 -93.92
C LEU A 182 12.03 11.05 -93.29
N ARG A 183 10.93 11.00 -94.06
CA ARG A 183 9.58 11.15 -93.50
C ARG A 183 9.25 10.03 -92.52
N PHE A 184 9.55 8.78 -92.88
CA PHE A 184 9.33 7.64 -91.99
C PHE A 184 10.17 7.74 -90.71
N GLU A 185 11.41 8.22 -90.82
CA GLU A 185 12.27 8.47 -89.66
C GLU A 185 11.71 9.58 -88.76
N ILE A 186 11.22 10.68 -89.34
CA ILE A 186 10.56 11.78 -88.61
C ILE A 186 9.34 11.25 -87.85
N GLU A 187 8.46 10.49 -88.50
CA GLU A 187 7.29 9.89 -87.86
C GLU A 187 7.69 8.98 -86.68
N GLY A 188 8.74 8.17 -86.85
CA GLY A 188 9.28 7.33 -85.78
C GLY A 188 9.86 8.14 -84.61
N LEU A 189 10.55 9.25 -84.89
CA LEU A 189 11.08 10.15 -83.86
C LEU A 189 9.96 10.91 -83.13
N GLU A 190 8.91 11.31 -83.83
CA GLU A 190 7.73 11.95 -83.23
C GLU A 190 7.00 11.01 -82.27
N GLN A 191 6.81 9.74 -82.65
CA GLN A 191 6.25 8.73 -81.76
C GLN A 191 7.10 8.51 -80.51
N ARG A 192 8.43 8.44 -80.66
CA ARG A 192 9.35 8.33 -79.51
C ARG A 192 9.28 9.57 -78.61
N ARG A 193 9.21 10.77 -79.19
CA ARG A 193 9.06 12.02 -78.44
C ARG A 193 7.77 12.01 -77.61
N LEU A 194 6.66 11.58 -78.18
CA LEU A 194 5.38 11.47 -77.46
C LEU A 194 5.46 10.47 -76.31
N ALA A 195 6.08 9.30 -76.53
CA ALA A 195 6.27 8.31 -75.47
C ALA A 195 7.14 8.85 -74.31
N LEU A 196 8.21 9.58 -74.62
CA LEU A 196 9.05 10.21 -73.60
C LEU A 196 8.31 11.30 -72.82
N LEU A 197 7.44 12.08 -73.47
CA LEU A 197 6.62 13.08 -72.77
C LEU A 197 5.62 12.43 -71.81
N ASP A 198 5.02 11.31 -72.19
CA ASP A 198 4.14 10.54 -71.30
C ASP A 198 4.92 9.99 -70.09
N GLU A 199 6.12 9.45 -70.31
CA GLU A 199 6.98 8.95 -69.24
C GLU A 199 7.41 10.06 -68.27
N ILE A 200 7.77 11.25 -68.79
CA ILE A 200 8.05 12.44 -67.96
C ILE A 200 6.80 12.83 -67.14
N GLY A 201 5.60 12.76 -67.72
CA GLY A 201 4.35 13.01 -67.00
C GLY A 201 4.19 12.08 -65.80
N ARG A 202 4.39 10.78 -66.00
CA ARG A 202 4.33 9.77 -64.92
C ARG A 202 5.40 9.99 -63.85
N ILE A 203 6.61 10.39 -64.24
CA ILE A 203 7.68 10.71 -63.30
C ILE A 203 7.26 11.87 -62.39
N HIS A 204 6.70 12.95 -62.95
CA HIS A 204 6.22 14.08 -62.14
C HIS A 204 5.08 13.67 -61.19
N GLU A 205 4.17 12.80 -61.60
CA GLU A 205 3.12 12.27 -60.72
C GLU A 205 3.72 11.48 -59.54
N ILE A 206 4.71 10.63 -59.82
CA ILE A 206 5.44 9.87 -58.79
C ILE A 206 6.19 10.81 -57.85
N GLU A 207 6.84 11.86 -58.38
CA GLU A 207 7.52 12.87 -57.56
C GLU A 207 6.55 13.63 -56.66
N GLY A 208 5.36 13.96 -57.17
CA GLY A 208 4.27 14.54 -56.38
C GLY A 208 3.87 13.65 -55.21
N GLY A 209 3.55 12.38 -55.49
CA GLY A 209 3.21 11.40 -54.45
C GLY A 209 4.35 11.15 -53.46
N LEU A 210 5.61 11.18 -53.90
CA LEU A 210 6.77 11.06 -53.02
C LEU A 210 6.88 12.25 -52.06
N ASN A 211 6.57 13.47 -52.51
CA ASN A 211 6.59 14.65 -51.66
C ASN A 211 5.46 14.61 -50.62
N GLU A 212 4.25 14.19 -51.01
CA GLU A 212 3.13 13.98 -50.08
C GLU A 212 3.50 12.96 -48.99
N ILE A 213 4.07 11.80 -49.38
CA ILE A 213 4.52 10.77 -48.43
C ILE A 213 5.61 11.32 -47.49
N LYS A 214 6.53 12.17 -47.97
CA LYS A 214 7.54 12.80 -47.12
C LYS A 214 6.91 13.74 -46.09
N GLU A 215 5.94 14.55 -46.49
CA GLU A 215 5.22 15.44 -45.57
C GLU A 215 4.44 14.67 -44.52
N GLU A 216 3.76 13.59 -44.90
CA GLU A 216 3.09 12.69 -43.95
C GLU A 216 4.08 12.03 -42.98
N LEU A 217 5.23 11.60 -43.49
CA LEU A 217 6.28 11.00 -42.68
C LEU A 217 6.88 12.01 -41.68
N GLU A 218 7.01 13.28 -42.04
CA GLU A 218 7.40 14.34 -41.09
C GLU A 218 6.33 14.60 -40.03
N LYS A 219 5.03 14.61 -40.41
CA LYS A 219 3.92 14.76 -39.45
C LYS A 219 3.91 13.61 -38.44
N LEU A 220 3.97 12.37 -38.93
CA LEU A 220 4.03 11.18 -38.08
C LEU A 220 5.27 11.16 -37.18
N ARG A 221 6.41 11.70 -37.64
CA ARG A 221 7.60 11.84 -36.78
C ARG A 221 7.38 12.80 -35.63
N LYS A 222 6.74 13.95 -35.88
CA LYS A 222 6.39 14.95 -34.85
C LYS A 222 5.41 14.36 -33.84
N GLU A 223 4.32 13.74 -34.30
CA GLU A 223 3.35 13.06 -33.44
C GLU A 223 4.02 11.98 -32.57
N ARG A 224 4.94 11.20 -33.14
CA ARG A 224 5.69 10.19 -32.39
C ARG A 224 6.57 10.82 -31.31
N ASP A 225 7.19 11.97 -31.58
CA ASP A 225 8.02 12.68 -30.61
C ASP A 225 7.17 13.33 -29.51
N GLU A 226 5.99 13.86 -29.84
CA GLU A 226 5.00 14.37 -28.86
C GLU A 226 4.51 13.25 -27.94
N ILE A 227 4.09 12.11 -28.49
CA ILE A 227 3.65 10.95 -27.69
C ILE A 227 4.78 10.44 -26.79
N LYS A 228 6.03 10.46 -27.25
CA LYS A 228 7.18 10.08 -26.41
C LYS A 228 7.33 11.01 -25.21
N TYR A 229 7.21 12.32 -25.44
CA TYR A 229 7.27 13.31 -24.37
C TYR A 229 6.13 13.10 -23.35
N GLU A 230 4.89 12.89 -23.81
CA GLU A 230 3.77 12.59 -22.93
C GLU A 230 3.99 11.32 -22.11
N ILE A 231 4.57 10.26 -22.70
CA ILE A 231 4.90 9.03 -21.97
C ILE A 231 5.95 9.28 -20.88
N GLU A 232 6.97 10.10 -21.15
CA GLU A 232 8.00 10.45 -20.16
C GLU A 232 7.43 11.30 -19.01
N GLU A 233 6.55 12.25 -19.34
CA GLU A 233 5.82 13.04 -18.35
C GLU A 233 4.96 12.15 -17.44
N ARG A 234 4.13 11.28 -18.03
CA ARG A 234 3.28 10.34 -17.28
C ARG A 234 4.09 9.36 -16.43
N ARG A 235 5.25 8.92 -16.88
CA ARG A 235 6.16 8.09 -16.07
C ARG A 235 6.66 8.85 -14.85
N SER A 236 7.02 10.12 -15.02
CA SER A 236 7.49 10.97 -13.93
C SER A 236 6.39 11.22 -12.90
N GLU A 237 5.16 11.48 -13.36
CA GLU A 237 3.98 11.58 -12.49
C GLU A 237 3.75 10.28 -11.71
N LEU A 238 3.80 9.13 -12.39
CA LEU A 238 3.58 7.82 -11.76
C LEU A 238 4.62 7.52 -10.67
N GLU A 239 5.88 7.90 -10.89
CA GLU A 239 6.93 7.76 -9.89
C GLU A 239 6.68 8.67 -8.67
N SER A 240 6.22 9.91 -8.90
CA SER A 240 5.84 10.82 -7.81
C SER A 240 4.64 10.31 -7.00
N VAL A 241 3.70 9.61 -7.64
CA VAL A 241 2.55 9.00 -6.95
C VAL A 241 3.00 7.79 -6.13
N LYS A 242 3.92 6.98 -6.66
CA LYS A 242 4.51 5.86 -5.90
C LYS A 242 5.24 6.34 -4.66
N SER A 243 6.08 7.36 -4.76
CA SER A 243 6.81 7.89 -3.59
C SER A 243 5.85 8.39 -2.51
N ARG A 244 4.78 9.09 -2.90
CA ARG A 244 3.72 9.53 -1.98
C ARG A 244 2.97 8.35 -1.35
N LEU A 245 2.79 7.26 -2.09
CA LEU A 245 2.16 6.05 -1.56
C LEU A 245 3.05 5.35 -0.53
N GLU A 246 4.36 5.30 -0.75
CA GLU A 246 5.33 4.80 0.22
C GLU A 246 5.34 5.65 1.51
N GLU A 247 5.31 6.98 1.38
CA GLU A 247 5.18 7.89 2.52
C GLU A 247 3.88 7.62 3.32
N LEU A 248 2.75 7.46 2.63
CA LEU A 248 1.47 7.13 3.27
C LEU A 248 1.49 5.77 3.98
N MET A 249 2.18 4.77 3.40
CA MET A 249 2.39 3.48 4.06
C MET A 249 3.23 3.64 5.33
N GLY A 250 4.25 4.49 5.30
CA GLY A 250 5.03 4.85 6.50
C GLY A 250 4.16 5.47 7.59
N PHE A 251 3.30 6.42 7.23
CA PHE A 251 2.35 7.01 8.19
C PHE A 251 1.38 5.98 8.77
N LYS A 252 0.90 5.02 7.97
CA LYS A 252 0.03 3.96 8.47
C LYS A 252 0.71 3.13 9.57
N ALA A 253 1.98 2.76 9.39
CA ALA A 253 2.75 2.04 10.41
C ALA A 253 2.88 2.88 11.69
N THR A 254 3.22 4.17 11.57
CA THR A 254 3.31 5.06 12.75
C THR A 254 1.97 5.22 13.49
N ILE A 255 0.84 5.18 12.77
CA ILE A 255 -0.49 5.22 13.38
C ILE A 255 -0.78 3.94 14.16
N GLU A 256 -0.35 2.77 13.66
CA GLU A 256 -0.45 1.49 14.38
C GLU A 256 0.38 1.52 15.67
N ASP A 257 1.65 1.96 15.59
CA ASP A 257 2.52 2.10 16.78
C ASP A 257 1.93 3.07 17.84
N LEU A 258 1.36 4.19 17.38
CA LEU A 258 0.70 5.15 18.26
C LEU A 258 -0.57 4.55 18.90
N LYS A 259 -1.33 3.73 18.19
CA LYS A 259 -2.49 3.03 18.76
C LYS A 259 -2.07 2.05 19.85
N GLU A 260 -1.03 1.25 19.61
CA GLU A 260 -0.49 0.34 20.63
C GLU A 260 -0.01 1.12 21.86
N THR A 261 0.65 2.27 21.65
CA THR A 261 1.09 3.15 22.73
C THR A 261 -0.10 3.71 23.53
N VAL A 262 -1.17 4.13 22.85
CA VAL A 262 -2.39 4.63 23.49
C VAL A 262 -3.06 3.53 24.30
N ASP A 263 -3.17 2.31 23.78
CA ASP A 263 -3.79 1.20 24.49
C ASP A 263 -2.96 0.78 25.71
N ARG A 264 -1.62 0.81 25.61
CA ARG A 264 -0.72 0.62 26.76
C ARG A 264 -0.90 1.70 27.82
N LEU A 265 -0.99 2.97 27.43
CA LEU A 265 -1.21 4.06 28.38
C LEU A 265 -2.60 3.99 29.02
N ARG A 266 -3.61 3.53 28.30
CA ARG A 266 -4.96 3.31 28.84
C ARG A 266 -4.96 2.24 29.93
N SER A 267 -4.30 1.10 29.70
CA SER A 267 -4.20 0.06 30.72
C SER A 267 -3.38 0.52 31.93
N GLU A 268 -2.32 1.30 31.71
CA GLU A 268 -1.54 1.91 32.80
C GLU A 268 -2.40 2.87 33.65
N VAL A 269 -3.25 3.70 33.02
CA VAL A 269 -4.19 4.58 33.72
C VAL A 269 -5.25 3.78 34.50
N GLU A 270 -5.76 2.69 33.94
CA GLU A 270 -6.72 1.82 34.64
C GLU A 270 -6.09 1.17 35.88
N ASN A 271 -4.88 0.63 35.77
CA ASN A 271 -4.14 0.07 36.89
C ASN A 271 -3.88 1.12 38.00
N LEU A 272 -3.48 2.33 37.62
CA LEU A 272 -3.26 3.43 38.57
C LEU A 272 -4.55 3.86 39.27
N ARG A 273 -5.70 3.82 38.58
CA ARG A 273 -7.00 4.10 39.20
C ARG A 273 -7.40 3.02 40.21
N ASP A 274 -7.14 1.75 39.89
CA ASP A 274 -7.38 0.64 40.81
C ASP A 274 -6.49 0.76 42.05
N GLU A 275 -5.22 1.12 41.87
CA GLU A 275 -4.29 1.37 42.97
C GLU A 275 -4.72 2.58 43.82
N GLU A 276 -5.15 3.69 43.19
CA GLU A 276 -5.72 4.83 43.90
C GLU A 276 -6.94 4.42 44.74
N SER A 277 -7.84 3.61 44.18
CA SER A 277 -9.03 3.11 44.87
C SER A 277 -8.68 2.25 46.09
N ARG A 278 -7.68 1.36 45.94
CA ARG A 278 -7.14 0.55 47.04
C ARG A 278 -6.55 1.42 48.14
N LEU A 279 -5.67 2.35 47.79
CA LEU A 279 -5.06 3.28 48.75
C LEU A 279 -6.09 4.15 49.46
N ARG A 280 -7.14 4.61 48.77
CA ARG A 280 -8.26 5.35 49.40
C ARG A 280 -9.00 4.49 50.42
N SER A 281 -9.17 3.20 50.14
CA SER A 281 -9.82 2.24 51.05
C SER A 281 -8.95 1.99 52.28
N GLU A 282 -7.64 1.77 52.09
CA GLU A 282 -6.68 1.63 53.19
C GLU A 282 -6.63 2.89 54.08
N ILE A 283 -6.65 4.09 53.48
CA ILE A 283 -6.71 5.35 54.25
C ILE A 283 -8.00 5.41 55.09
N ALA A 284 -9.14 5.01 54.53
CA ALA A 284 -10.41 5.01 55.27
C ALA A 284 -10.37 4.04 56.46
N GLU A 285 -9.79 2.85 56.28
CA GLU A 285 -9.58 1.88 57.36
C GLU A 285 -8.66 2.44 58.44
N LEU A 286 -7.52 3.04 58.07
CA LEU A 286 -6.59 3.66 59.01
C LEU A 286 -7.21 4.82 59.79
N LEU A 287 -8.09 5.62 59.17
CA LEU A 287 -8.86 6.66 59.85
C LEU A 287 -9.85 6.06 60.86
N GLY A 288 -10.48 4.94 60.53
CA GLY A 288 -11.32 4.18 61.45
C GLY A 288 -10.54 3.70 62.67
N VAL A 289 -9.41 3.02 62.45
CA VAL A 289 -8.51 2.57 63.52
C VAL A 289 -8.03 3.73 64.40
N ARG A 290 -7.73 4.89 63.79
CA ARG A 290 -7.36 6.08 64.55
C ARG A 290 -8.49 6.58 65.45
N ALA A 291 -9.73 6.60 64.95
CA ALA A 291 -10.90 6.99 65.76
C ALA A 291 -11.09 6.04 66.94
N GLU A 292 -11.00 4.73 66.71
CA GLU A 292 -11.04 3.72 67.79
C GLU A 292 -9.91 3.92 68.81
N ALA A 293 -8.69 4.22 68.35
CA ALA A 293 -7.57 4.51 69.25
C ALA A 293 -7.80 5.78 70.09
N GLU A 294 -8.39 6.82 69.51
CA GLU A 294 -8.78 8.05 70.23
C GLU A 294 -9.87 7.76 71.27
N GLU A 295 -10.86 6.92 70.96
CA GLU A 295 -11.88 6.46 71.92
C GLU A 295 -11.27 5.67 73.07
N ILE A 296 -10.40 4.70 72.78
CA ILE A 296 -9.68 3.91 73.80
C ILE A 296 -8.84 4.82 74.70
N SER A 297 -8.10 5.78 74.11
CA SER A 297 -7.28 6.73 74.86
C SER A 297 -8.13 7.60 75.80
N ASN A 298 -9.28 8.08 75.33
CA ASN A 298 -10.23 8.83 76.15
C ASN A 298 -10.81 7.96 77.28
N GLY A 299 -11.21 6.73 76.99
CA GLY A 299 -11.68 5.76 77.98
C GLY A 299 -10.63 5.45 79.04
N LEU A 300 -9.37 5.26 78.64
CA LEU A 300 -8.25 5.04 79.54
C LEU A 300 -8.01 6.25 80.46
N ARG A 301 -8.11 7.47 79.93
CA ARG A 301 -8.01 8.70 80.73
C ARG A 301 -9.13 8.78 81.78
N ALA A 302 -10.38 8.52 81.39
CA ALA A 302 -11.50 8.51 82.31
C ALA A 302 -11.33 7.44 83.42
N ALA A 303 -10.92 6.23 83.03
CA ALA A 303 -10.64 5.16 83.99
C ALA A 303 -9.50 5.52 84.97
N ARG A 304 -8.45 6.22 84.50
CA ARG A 304 -7.38 6.72 85.38
C ARG A 304 -7.88 7.77 86.37
N GLU A 305 -8.75 8.70 85.94
CA GLU A 305 -9.35 9.69 86.83
C GLU A 305 -10.26 9.05 87.88
N GLU A 306 -11.01 8.01 87.51
CA GLU A 306 -11.80 7.22 88.46
C GLU A 306 -10.92 6.45 89.45
N LEU A 307 -9.82 5.86 88.97
CA LEU A 307 -8.85 5.19 89.82
C LEU A 307 -8.25 6.16 90.86
N GLU A 308 -7.85 7.37 90.44
CA GLU A 308 -7.31 8.39 91.36
C GLU A 308 -8.35 8.80 92.43
N LYS A 309 -9.63 8.90 92.05
CA LYS A 309 -10.72 9.16 93.02
C LYS A 309 -10.86 8.01 94.01
N LEU A 310 -10.85 6.77 93.53
CA LEU A 310 -10.94 5.58 94.38
C LEU A 310 -9.73 5.46 95.30
N GLU A 311 -8.53 5.73 94.83
CA GLU A 311 -7.31 5.77 95.64
C GLU A 311 -7.42 6.78 96.79
N LYS A 312 -7.90 8.01 96.52
CA LYS A 312 -8.17 9.00 97.59
C LYS A 312 -9.22 8.51 98.60
N VAL A 313 -10.27 7.83 98.14
CA VAL A 313 -11.28 7.25 99.03
C VAL A 313 -10.69 6.11 99.88
N VAL A 314 -9.85 5.25 99.29
CA VAL A 314 -9.15 4.19 100.02
C VAL A 314 -8.21 4.80 101.06
N GLU A 315 -7.43 5.82 100.71
CA GLU A 315 -6.52 6.49 101.63
C GLU A 315 -7.27 7.14 102.81
N SER A 316 -8.36 7.85 102.53
CA SER A 316 -9.21 8.42 103.60
C SER A 316 -9.82 7.33 104.49
N ARG A 317 -10.31 6.21 103.93
CA ARG A 317 -10.79 5.07 104.72
C ARG A 317 -9.69 4.43 105.55
N ARG A 318 -8.48 4.30 105.01
CA ARG A 318 -7.33 3.75 105.73
C ARG A 318 -6.98 4.61 106.94
N SER A 319 -6.89 5.93 106.76
CA SER A 319 -6.67 6.87 107.88
C SER A 319 -7.78 6.82 108.92
N TYR A 320 -9.02 6.55 108.52
CA TYR A 320 -10.15 6.37 109.43
C TYR A 320 -10.06 5.06 110.23
N VAL A 321 -9.64 3.96 109.60
CA VAL A 321 -9.41 2.68 110.29
C VAL A 321 -8.29 2.82 111.32
N GLU A 322 -7.16 3.44 110.95
CA GLU A 322 -6.04 3.69 111.89
C GLU A 322 -6.50 4.50 113.11
N LEU A 323 -7.41 5.46 112.92
CA LEU A 323 -8.00 6.21 114.03
C LEU A 323 -8.84 5.31 114.95
N ILE A 324 -9.73 4.49 114.40
CA ILE A 324 -10.58 3.58 115.20
C ILE A 324 -9.71 2.56 115.95
N GLU A 325 -8.68 2.01 115.32
CA GLU A 325 -7.75 1.09 115.99
C GLU A 325 -7.02 1.79 117.15
N GLY A 326 -6.67 3.06 116.99
CA GLY A 326 -6.15 3.90 118.08
C GLY A 326 -7.17 4.13 119.21
N GLU A 327 -8.44 4.40 118.88
CA GLU A 327 -9.53 4.53 119.85
C GLU A 327 -9.80 3.22 120.61
N ASP A 328 -9.82 2.08 119.93
CA ASP A 328 -10.02 0.76 120.53
C ASP A 328 -8.84 0.38 121.46
N SER A 329 -7.61 0.68 121.02
CA SER A 329 -6.41 0.51 121.84
C SER A 329 -6.45 1.38 123.10
N ALA A 330 -6.87 2.64 122.98
CA ALA A 330 -7.03 3.53 124.11
C ALA A 330 -8.15 3.06 125.06
N ALA A 331 -9.28 2.59 124.52
CA ALA A 331 -10.37 2.02 125.31
C ALA A 331 -9.93 0.76 126.06
N TYR A 332 -9.15 -0.12 125.42
CA TYR A 332 -8.56 -1.31 126.05
C TYR A 332 -7.61 -0.93 127.18
N ALA A 333 -6.70 0.03 126.97
CA ALA A 333 -5.79 0.51 128.01
C ALA A 333 -6.52 1.14 129.20
N ILE A 334 -7.56 1.94 128.94
CA ILE A 334 -8.45 2.48 130.00
C ILE A 334 -9.14 1.35 130.76
N LEU A 335 -9.71 0.37 130.06
CA LEU A 335 -10.35 -0.79 130.69
C LEU A 335 -9.36 -1.60 131.54
N LYS A 336 -8.11 -1.77 131.08
CA LYS A 336 -7.04 -2.44 131.84
C LYS A 336 -6.72 -1.67 133.14
N ILE A 337 -6.61 -0.34 133.08
CA ILE A 337 -6.41 0.53 134.26
C ILE A 337 -7.58 0.41 135.25
N PHE A 338 -8.82 0.33 134.77
CA PHE A 338 -10.00 0.18 135.64
C PHE A 338 -10.16 -1.21 136.25
N SER A 339 -9.66 -2.26 135.57
CA SER A 339 -9.83 -3.65 135.99
C SER A 339 -8.75 -4.12 136.97
N ASP A 340 -7.51 -3.59 136.84
CA ASP A 340 -6.40 -3.88 137.78
C ASP A 340 -5.45 -2.68 137.91
N PRO A 341 -5.73 -1.74 138.83
CA PRO A 341 -4.89 -0.55 139.04
C PRO A 341 -3.51 -0.87 139.66
N SER A 342 -3.27 -2.12 140.08
CA SER A 342 -2.02 -2.53 140.75
C SER A 342 -1.01 -3.15 139.80
N GLY A 343 -1.42 -3.49 138.57
CA GLY A 343 -0.61 -4.16 137.54
C GLY A 343 -0.27 -3.29 136.32
N VAL A 344 -0.37 -1.97 136.43
CA VAL A 344 -0.08 -1.04 135.32
C VAL A 344 1.42 -0.78 135.23
N GLU A 345 2.06 -1.20 134.14
CA GLU A 345 3.47 -0.95 133.86
C GLU A 345 3.69 0.42 133.18
N ALA A 346 4.90 0.97 133.27
CA ALA A 346 5.20 2.30 132.73
C ALA A 346 4.99 2.39 131.20
N GLU A 347 5.19 1.29 130.48
CA GLU A 347 4.96 1.17 129.03
C GLU A 347 3.48 1.34 128.65
N ASP A 348 2.55 0.85 129.49
CA ASP A 348 1.10 1.01 129.29
C ASP A 348 0.68 2.50 129.45
N LEU A 349 1.33 3.24 130.35
CA LEU A 349 1.10 4.68 130.56
C LEU A 349 1.73 5.55 129.47
N GLU A 350 2.87 5.15 128.92
CA GLU A 350 3.49 5.80 127.77
C GLU A 350 2.65 5.61 126.51
N ALA A 351 2.15 4.39 126.26
CA ALA A 351 1.21 4.12 125.19
C ALA A 351 -0.06 4.99 125.32
N LEU A 352 -0.61 5.10 126.53
CA LEU A 352 -1.77 5.96 126.78
C LEU A 352 -1.45 7.45 126.54
N ALA A 353 -0.27 7.92 126.96
CA ALA A 353 0.16 9.30 126.78
C ALA A 353 0.43 9.65 125.31
N GLU A 354 0.96 8.71 124.53
CA GLU A 354 1.18 8.87 123.10
C GLU A 354 -0.14 8.86 122.31
N GLN A 355 -1.08 8.00 122.71
CA GLN A 355 -2.44 7.99 122.15
C GLN A 355 -3.23 9.27 122.50
N LEU A 356 -3.11 9.79 123.73
CA LEU A 356 -3.68 11.08 124.12
C LEU A 356 -3.03 12.25 123.38
N LYS A 357 -1.74 12.18 123.06
CA LYS A 357 -1.07 13.16 122.19
C LYS A 357 -1.62 13.11 120.77
N ASN A 358 -1.88 11.93 120.21
CA ASN A 358 -2.45 11.79 118.87
C ASN A 358 -3.90 12.30 118.81
N LEU A 359 -4.73 11.97 119.81
CA LEU A 359 -6.07 12.56 119.98
C LEU A 359 -6.03 14.08 120.16
N ALA A 360 -5.01 14.62 120.87
CA ALA A 360 -4.82 16.06 120.98
C ALA A 360 -4.44 16.72 119.64
N LYS A 361 -3.67 16.04 118.78
CA LYS A 361 -3.36 16.52 117.41
C LYS A 361 -4.59 16.51 116.52
N VAL A 362 -5.47 15.51 116.64
CA VAL A 362 -6.80 15.48 115.98
C VAL A 362 -7.64 16.68 116.43
N LYS A 363 -7.68 16.96 117.75
CA LYS A 363 -8.45 18.10 118.29
C LYS A 363 -7.88 19.48 117.91
N ARG A 364 -6.58 19.57 117.59
CA ARG A 364 -5.93 20.78 117.07
C ARG A 364 -6.13 21.00 115.57
N GLY A 365 -6.74 20.04 114.86
CA GLY A 365 -7.01 20.14 113.43
C GLY A 365 -5.79 19.81 112.55
N GLU A 366 -4.76 19.16 113.11
CA GLU A 366 -3.60 18.68 112.34
C GLU A 366 -3.93 17.36 111.59
N ILE A 367 -5.03 16.70 111.94
CA ILE A 367 -5.55 15.48 111.31
C ILE A 367 -7.03 15.70 110.99
N SER A 368 -7.40 15.58 109.71
CA SER A 368 -8.75 15.86 109.21
C SER A 368 -9.64 14.63 109.31
N VAL A 369 -10.40 14.47 110.40
CA VAL A 369 -11.46 13.44 110.46
C VAL A 369 -12.80 14.01 110.92
N LEU A 370 -13.83 13.61 110.18
CA LEU A 370 -15.23 13.97 110.30
C LEU A 370 -15.91 13.23 111.47
N ARG A 371 -15.79 13.77 112.70
CA ARG A 371 -16.84 13.86 113.74
C ARG A 371 -16.20 14.11 115.12
N PRO A 372 -16.68 15.08 115.91
CA PRO A 372 -16.34 15.17 117.32
C PRO A 372 -17.01 14.05 118.12
N LEU A 373 -16.25 13.37 118.99
CA LEU A 373 -16.77 12.45 120.02
C LEU A 373 -17.90 13.12 120.84
N GLU A 374 -18.92 12.35 121.21
CA GLU A 374 -20.15 12.85 121.83
C GLU A 374 -19.89 13.66 123.13
N PRO A 375 -20.59 14.79 123.35
CA PRO A 375 -20.33 15.70 124.47
C PRO A 375 -20.38 15.03 125.84
N HIS A 376 -21.16 13.96 125.97
CA HIS A 376 -21.49 13.30 127.23
C HIS A 376 -20.30 12.47 127.75
N LEU A 377 -19.50 11.90 126.84
CA LEU A 377 -18.27 11.19 127.16
C LEU A 377 -17.16 12.17 127.54
N LEU A 378 -17.10 13.32 126.84
CA LEU A 378 -16.19 14.42 127.17
C LEU A 378 -16.50 15.03 128.54
N ASP A 379 -17.76 15.20 128.91
CA ASP A 379 -18.13 15.76 130.22
C ASP A 379 -17.85 14.80 131.39
N LYS A 380 -18.03 13.48 131.20
CA LYS A 380 -17.65 12.46 132.21
C LYS A 380 -16.14 12.39 132.42
N ALA A 381 -15.37 12.41 131.33
CA ALA A 381 -13.91 12.46 131.40
C ALA A 381 -13.43 13.77 132.03
N ARG A 382 -14.04 14.90 131.65
CA ARG A 382 -13.73 16.23 132.19
C ARG A 382 -14.03 16.32 133.69
N GLN A 383 -15.16 15.81 134.17
CA GLN A 383 -15.47 15.80 135.62
C GLN A 383 -14.49 14.92 136.42
N SER A 384 -14.08 13.78 135.86
CA SER A 384 -13.10 12.88 136.50
C SER A 384 -11.71 13.53 136.55
N ILE A 385 -11.28 14.18 135.46
CA ILE A 385 -10.02 14.93 135.36
C ILE A 385 -10.02 16.16 136.29
N ILE A 386 -11.14 16.90 136.37
CA ILE A 386 -11.29 18.07 137.26
C ILE A 386 -11.21 17.65 138.74
N ASN A 387 -11.84 16.54 139.13
CA ASN A 387 -11.78 16.04 140.52
C ASN A 387 -10.39 15.54 140.92
N LEU A 388 -9.60 15.01 139.98
CA LEU A 388 -8.23 14.54 140.21
C LEU A 388 -7.19 15.67 140.25
N ILE A 389 -7.42 16.79 139.56
CA ILE A 389 -6.39 17.84 139.32
C ILE A 389 -6.67 19.16 140.07
N MET A 390 -7.91 19.42 140.54
CA MET A 390 -8.27 20.66 141.25
C MET A 390 -7.44 21.04 142.50
N PRO A 391 -6.81 20.11 143.25
CA PRO A 391 -5.92 20.51 144.35
C PRO A 391 -4.59 21.14 143.88
N TYR A 392 -4.17 20.95 142.62
CA TYR A 392 -2.77 21.14 142.20
C TYR A 392 -2.49 22.28 141.20
N VAL A 393 -3.50 22.96 140.62
CA VAL A 393 -3.27 23.86 139.45
C VAL A 393 -3.72 25.32 139.67
N ARG A 394 -3.82 25.78 140.92
CA ARG A 394 -4.29 27.14 141.25
C ARG A 394 -3.32 28.30 140.93
N LYS A 395 -2.16 28.07 140.28
CA LYS A 395 -1.07 29.07 140.29
C LYS A 395 -0.31 29.39 138.99
N GLU A 396 -0.76 28.99 137.79
CA GLU A 396 -0.06 29.41 136.56
C GLU A 396 -1.02 29.72 135.40
N PHE A 397 -1.17 31.02 135.06
CA PHE A 397 -1.78 31.48 133.81
C PHE A 397 -0.81 32.45 133.10
N VAL A 398 -0.57 32.22 131.80
CA VAL A 398 0.37 32.99 130.96
C VAL A 398 -0.39 34.04 130.10
N PRO A 399 0.16 35.24 129.82
CA PRO A 399 -0.61 36.45 129.45
C PRO A 399 -0.88 36.71 127.95
N ARG A 400 -1.89 37.57 127.69
CA ARG A 400 -2.49 38.00 126.39
C ARG A 400 -1.56 38.48 125.25
N LYS A 401 -0.29 38.84 125.51
CA LYS A 401 0.59 39.44 124.48
C LYS A 401 1.09 38.46 123.41
N ALA A 402 1.07 37.16 123.70
CA ALA A 402 1.43 36.13 122.71
C ALA A 402 0.37 35.99 121.60
N PHE A 403 -0.88 36.36 121.87
CA PHE A 403 -1.99 36.22 120.92
C PHE A 403 -1.99 37.31 119.84
N GLU A 404 -1.69 38.56 120.23
CA GLU A 404 -1.68 39.71 119.31
C GLU A 404 -0.58 39.61 118.24
N ARG A 405 0.53 38.92 118.54
CA ARG A 405 1.65 38.74 117.59
C ARG A 405 1.31 37.79 116.45
N ILE A 406 0.54 36.74 116.75
CA ILE A 406 0.11 35.72 115.79
C ILE A 406 -0.94 36.28 114.84
N GLU A 407 -1.83 37.15 115.33
CA GLU A 407 -2.89 37.77 114.54
C GLU A 407 -2.34 38.75 113.48
N GLY A 408 -1.24 39.44 113.80
CA GLY A 408 -0.56 40.36 112.87
C GLY A 408 0.13 39.66 111.70
N GLU A 409 0.69 38.46 111.90
CA GLU A 409 1.34 37.69 110.84
C GLU A 409 0.34 37.08 109.86
N LEU A 410 -0.84 36.66 110.35
CA LEU A 410 -1.92 36.11 109.53
C LEU A 410 -2.51 37.13 108.55
N ARG A 411 -2.64 38.40 108.95
CA ARG A 411 -3.11 39.47 108.05
C ARG A 411 -2.18 39.68 106.87
N ARG A 412 -0.87 39.77 107.11
CA ARG A 412 0.13 40.00 106.04
C ARG A 412 0.16 38.88 105.00
N LEU A 413 -0.07 37.64 105.41
CA LEU A 413 -0.12 36.49 104.50
C LEU A 413 -1.40 36.50 103.63
N SER A 414 -2.53 36.96 104.18
CA SER A 414 -3.78 37.07 103.42
C SER A 414 -3.72 38.11 102.29
N GLU A 415 -3.11 39.28 102.54
CA GLU A 415 -2.95 40.36 101.55
C GLU A 415 -2.02 39.96 100.39
N ARG A 416 -1.01 39.13 100.66
CA ARG A 416 -0.08 38.64 99.64
C ARG A 416 -0.72 37.61 98.71
N ARG A 417 -1.70 36.86 99.20
CA ARG A 417 -2.45 35.87 98.41
C ARG A 417 -3.39 36.54 97.40
N THR A 418 -4.12 37.57 97.83
CA THR A 418 -5.09 38.26 96.95
C THR A 418 -4.41 39.01 95.80
N ALA A 419 -3.19 39.54 96.01
CA ALA A 419 -2.40 40.18 94.96
C ALA A 419 -1.98 39.20 93.84
N LEU A 420 -1.57 37.98 94.20
CA LEU A 420 -1.16 36.95 93.23
C LEU A 420 -2.34 36.39 92.43
N GLU A 421 -3.53 36.27 93.05
CA GLU A 421 -4.75 35.82 92.35
C GLU A 421 -5.18 36.81 91.24
N ALA A 422 -5.03 38.12 91.46
CA ALA A 422 -5.31 39.16 90.46
C ALA A 422 -4.33 39.12 89.27
N GLU A 423 -3.06 38.78 89.51
CA GLU A 423 -2.02 38.70 88.49
C GLU A 423 -2.25 37.51 87.53
N ILE A 424 -2.72 36.38 88.06
CA ILE A 424 -3.11 35.20 87.27
C ILE A 424 -4.30 35.50 86.35
N GLU A 425 -5.26 36.29 86.81
CA GLU A 425 -6.45 36.60 86.03
C GLU A 425 -6.17 37.58 84.87
N SER A 426 -5.23 38.50 85.06
CA SER A 426 -4.68 39.37 84.01
C SER A 426 -4.02 38.57 82.89
N LEU A 427 -3.15 37.61 83.24
CA LEU A 427 -2.45 36.76 82.27
C LEU A 427 -3.42 35.86 81.47
N ARG A 428 -4.51 35.40 82.08
CA ARG A 428 -5.57 34.64 81.37
C ARG A 428 -6.34 35.48 80.34
N ARG A 429 -6.51 36.78 80.56
CA ARG A 429 -7.16 37.68 79.57
C ARG A 429 -6.25 37.93 78.37
N ALA A 430 -4.95 38.09 78.58
CA ALA A 430 -3.97 38.31 77.51
C ALA A 430 -3.83 37.10 76.55
N LEU A 431 -4.02 35.87 77.05
CA LEU A 431 -4.04 34.67 76.22
C LEU A 431 -5.31 34.57 75.37
N LYS A 432 -6.49 34.89 75.94
CA LYS A 432 -7.77 34.89 75.19
C LYS A 432 -7.83 35.92 74.06
N SER A 433 -7.08 37.02 74.14
CA SER A 433 -6.97 37.98 73.03
C SER A 433 -6.09 37.48 71.88
N ARG A 434 -5.07 36.64 72.13
CA ARG A 434 -4.21 36.09 71.07
C ARG A 434 -4.89 34.96 70.27
N ASP A 435 -5.77 34.18 70.90
CA ASP A 435 -6.50 33.11 70.20
C ASP A 435 -7.65 33.62 69.31
N LYS A 436 -8.10 34.88 69.50
CA LYS A 436 -9.16 35.51 68.70
C LYS A 436 -8.67 36.18 67.40
N GLU A 437 -7.37 36.33 67.19
CA GLU A 437 -6.81 36.96 65.97
C GLU A 437 -6.33 35.94 64.90
N MET A 438 -6.41 34.63 65.17
CA MET A 438 -5.98 33.57 64.24
C MET A 438 -7.11 32.79 63.55
N VAL A 439 -8.37 33.19 63.73
CA VAL A 439 -9.53 32.54 63.10
C VAL A 439 -10.44 33.62 62.55
N GLU A 440 -10.22 34.04 61.30
CA GLU A 440 -11.20 34.55 60.32
C GLU A 440 -10.53 35.42 59.24
N VAL A 441 -9.88 34.81 58.23
CA VAL A 441 -9.85 35.33 56.84
C VAL A 441 -9.63 34.17 55.86
N PHE A 442 -10.65 33.36 55.58
CA PHE A 442 -10.69 32.62 54.31
C PHE A 442 -11.45 33.47 53.30
N GLN A 443 -10.75 34.40 52.64
CA GLN A 443 -11.30 35.15 51.53
C GLN A 443 -11.34 34.25 50.29
N MET A 444 -12.54 33.90 49.82
CA MET A 444 -12.76 33.17 48.59
C MET A 444 -12.53 34.08 47.37
N MET A 445 -11.94 33.51 46.32
CA MET A 445 -11.71 34.18 45.04
C MET A 445 -12.58 33.47 43.99
N GLU A 446 -13.57 34.18 43.44
CA GLU A 446 -14.51 33.61 42.46
C GLU A 446 -13.90 33.58 41.06
N VAL A 447 -14.12 32.47 40.34
CA VAL A 447 -13.57 32.21 39.00
C VAL A 447 -14.71 32.05 38.01
N GLU A 448 -14.71 32.88 36.97
CA GLU A 448 -15.72 32.89 35.92
C GLU A 448 -15.05 32.80 34.53
N ALA A 449 -15.70 32.16 33.56
CA ALA A 449 -15.23 32.10 32.18
C ALA A 449 -16.00 33.10 31.30
N ILE A 450 -15.29 33.80 30.41
CA ILE A 450 -15.85 34.88 29.61
C ILE A 450 -15.65 34.58 28.13
N SER A 451 -16.76 34.59 27.41
CA SER A 451 -16.77 34.36 25.96
C SER A 451 -16.22 35.57 25.19
N PRO A 452 -15.86 35.39 23.90
CA PRO A 452 -15.52 36.51 23.02
C PRO A 452 -16.65 37.54 22.83
N THR A 453 -17.91 37.16 23.07
CA THR A 453 -19.10 38.03 23.03
C THR A 453 -19.46 38.63 24.39
N ASN A 454 -18.58 38.49 25.39
CA ASN A 454 -18.69 39.06 26.75
C ASN A 454 -19.79 38.43 27.63
N GLU A 455 -20.20 37.20 27.32
CA GLU A 455 -21.09 36.41 28.18
C GLU A 455 -20.29 35.71 29.27
N VAL A 456 -20.78 35.82 30.51
CA VAL A 456 -20.16 35.25 31.71
C VAL A 456 -20.77 33.88 31.99
N VAL A 457 -19.94 32.85 31.98
CA VAL A 457 -20.33 31.46 32.24
C VAL A 457 -19.55 30.97 33.45
N LYS A 458 -20.25 30.38 34.43
CA LYS A 458 -19.59 29.67 35.54
C LYS A 458 -19.07 28.32 35.02
N PRO A 459 -17.76 28.03 35.11
CA PRO A 459 -17.22 26.74 34.70
C PRO A 459 -17.84 25.59 35.49
N LYS A 460 -18.12 24.48 34.82
CA LYS A 460 -18.94 23.38 35.36
C LYS A 460 -18.15 22.48 36.32
N THR A 461 -16.81 22.42 36.21
CA THR A 461 -15.96 21.52 37.01
C THR A 461 -15.13 22.24 38.09
N ILE A 462 -15.58 23.38 38.63
CA ILE A 462 -14.84 24.11 39.69
C ILE A 462 -14.71 23.27 40.97
N GLU A 463 -15.74 22.50 41.34
CA GLU A 463 -15.72 21.69 42.56
C GLU A 463 -14.72 20.53 42.49
N ASP A 464 -14.61 19.88 41.33
CA ASP A 464 -13.63 18.80 41.06
C ASP A 464 -12.29 19.33 40.52
N GLY A 465 -12.12 20.65 40.51
CA GLY A 465 -11.01 21.38 39.94
C GLY A 465 -9.73 21.36 40.79
N MET A 466 -8.59 21.66 40.17
CA MET A 466 -7.30 21.70 40.85
C MET A 466 -7.18 22.92 41.77
N LYS A 467 -6.63 22.74 42.98
CA LYS A 467 -6.30 23.83 43.90
C LYS A 467 -5.01 24.51 43.45
N VAL A 468 -5.09 25.81 43.15
CA VAL A 468 -3.95 26.61 42.74
C VAL A 468 -3.76 27.81 43.67
N LYS A 469 -2.50 28.14 43.95
CA LYS A 469 -2.14 29.35 44.70
C LYS A 469 -2.04 30.51 43.71
N VAL A 470 -2.94 31.47 43.83
CA VAL A 470 -3.00 32.65 42.98
C VAL A 470 -2.63 33.88 43.79
N VAL A 471 -1.74 34.70 43.24
CA VAL A 471 -1.36 35.99 43.82
C VAL A 471 -2.10 37.08 43.06
N CYS A 472 -2.88 37.90 43.75
CA CYS A 472 -3.56 39.01 43.11
C CYS A 472 -2.53 40.06 42.65
N PRO A 473 -2.46 40.41 41.36
CA PRO A 473 -1.49 41.40 40.86
C PRO A 473 -1.77 42.82 41.35
N ASN A 474 -2.98 43.10 41.86
CA ASN A 474 -3.38 44.45 42.27
C ASN A 474 -3.17 44.73 43.78
N CYS A 475 -3.19 43.72 44.66
CA CYS A 475 -2.98 43.92 46.10
C CYS A 475 -1.96 42.96 46.74
N GLY A 476 -1.41 42.01 45.98
CA GLY A 476 -0.44 41.03 46.49
C GLY A 476 -1.02 39.93 47.38
N ALA A 477 -2.34 39.92 47.62
CA ALA A 477 -3.00 38.89 48.43
C ALA A 477 -2.79 37.50 47.80
N MET A 478 -2.33 36.55 48.61
CA MET A 478 -2.15 35.15 48.22
C MET A 478 -3.36 34.34 48.65
N VAL A 479 -4.10 33.81 47.68
CA VAL A 479 -5.30 33.03 47.93
C VAL A 479 -5.18 31.67 47.24
N ILE A 480 -5.60 30.61 47.93
CA ILE A 480 -5.71 29.27 47.35
C ILE A 480 -7.14 29.16 46.81
N THR A 481 -7.28 29.06 45.48
CA THR A 481 -8.60 28.91 44.81
C THR A 481 -8.59 27.70 43.88
N ARG A 482 -9.77 27.21 43.49
CA ARG A 482 -9.92 26.09 42.55
C ARG A 482 -10.10 26.62 41.14
N ILE A 483 -9.43 25.99 40.19
CA ILE A 483 -9.61 26.24 38.76
C ILE A 483 -10.24 25.01 38.09
N PRO A 484 -10.93 25.17 36.96
CA PRO A 484 -11.54 24.05 36.22
C PRO A 484 -10.50 22.97 35.88
N THR A 485 -10.98 21.75 35.66
CA THR A 485 -10.13 20.62 35.27
C THR A 485 -9.35 20.89 33.97
N ILE A 486 -8.25 20.16 33.75
CA ILE A 486 -7.39 20.33 32.56
C ILE A 486 -8.20 20.18 31.26
N GLY A 487 -9.14 19.23 31.21
CA GLY A 487 -10.03 19.03 30.05
C GLY A 487 -10.92 20.24 29.76
N GLU A 488 -11.58 20.80 30.78
CA GLU A 488 -12.43 22.00 30.60
C GLU A 488 -11.58 23.24 30.25
N LEU A 489 -10.33 23.33 30.73
CA LEU A 489 -9.40 24.40 30.34
C LEU A 489 -8.98 24.31 28.86
N GLU A 490 -8.83 23.10 28.30
CA GLU A 490 -8.52 22.88 26.88
C GLU A 490 -9.73 23.17 25.97
N GLU A 491 -10.94 22.86 26.43
CA GLU A 491 -12.20 23.24 25.76
C GLU A 491 -12.40 24.76 25.73
N LEU A 492 -12.16 25.42 26.86
CA LEU A 492 -12.23 26.88 26.99
C LEU A 492 -11.13 27.58 26.16
N GLN A 493 -9.94 26.98 26.05
CA GLN A 493 -8.88 27.43 25.15
C GLN A 493 -9.33 27.35 23.68
N SER A 494 -9.86 26.20 23.25
CA SER A 494 -10.30 25.96 21.88
C SER A 494 -11.42 26.94 21.47
N SER A 495 -12.24 27.35 22.43
CA SER A 495 -13.35 28.29 22.24
C SER A 495 -12.95 29.78 22.44
N LYS A 496 -11.66 30.10 22.65
CA LYS A 496 -11.10 31.45 22.91
C LYS A 496 -11.67 32.18 24.15
N TYR A 497 -12.10 31.45 25.17
CA TYR A 497 -12.59 32.04 26.42
C TYR A 497 -11.44 32.56 27.29
N LYS A 498 -11.73 33.49 28.18
CA LYS A 498 -10.79 33.99 29.21
C LYS A 498 -11.32 33.67 30.61
N LEU A 499 -10.42 33.37 31.55
CA LEU A 499 -10.77 33.16 32.94
C LEU A 499 -10.64 34.47 33.70
N ARG A 500 -11.74 34.97 34.25
CA ARG A 500 -11.79 36.14 35.13
C ARG A 500 -11.71 35.67 36.58
N PHE A 501 -10.74 36.21 37.31
CA PHE A 501 -10.60 35.99 38.75
C PHE A 501 -10.98 37.28 39.47
N THR A 502 -11.92 37.21 40.40
CA THR A 502 -12.33 38.37 41.21
C THR A 502 -11.77 38.23 42.62
N CYS A 503 -10.88 39.15 43.01
CA CYS A 503 -10.21 39.10 44.30
C CYS A 503 -11.13 39.55 45.44
N GLY A 504 -11.41 38.66 46.41
CA GLY A 504 -12.19 39.01 47.61
C GLY A 504 -11.54 40.06 48.53
N ALA A 505 -10.22 40.28 48.42
CA ALA A 505 -9.49 41.23 49.26
C ALA A 505 -9.56 42.68 48.76
N CYS A 506 -9.60 42.91 47.44
CA CYS A 506 -9.58 44.26 46.86
C CYS A 506 -10.70 44.52 45.83
N GLY A 507 -11.58 43.55 45.58
CA GLY A 507 -12.75 43.67 44.69
C GLY A 507 -12.45 43.81 43.19
N LYS A 508 -11.18 43.83 42.79
CA LYS A 508 -10.78 43.98 41.37
C LYS A 508 -10.65 42.62 40.70
N SER A 509 -11.10 42.56 39.45
CA SER A 509 -11.00 41.38 38.60
C SER A 509 -9.84 41.48 37.62
N PHE A 510 -9.23 40.35 37.30
CA PHE A 510 -8.22 40.25 36.24
C PHE A 510 -8.45 39.00 35.40
N GLU A 511 -8.08 39.08 34.12
CA GLU A 511 -8.33 38.02 33.14
C GLU A 511 -7.04 37.31 32.76
N ILE A 512 -7.06 35.98 32.80
CA ILE A 512 -5.96 35.12 32.36
C ILE A 512 -6.45 34.22 31.23
N LYS A 513 -5.64 34.08 30.17
CA LYS A 513 -5.92 33.13 29.10
C LYS A 513 -5.70 31.69 29.60
N PRO A 514 -6.61 30.74 29.35
CA PRO A 514 -6.46 29.34 29.74
C PRO A 514 -5.12 28.71 29.30
N GLU A 515 -4.60 29.11 28.14
CA GLU A 515 -3.31 28.64 27.62
C GLU A 515 -2.12 28.92 28.55
N MET A 516 -2.14 30.06 29.25
CA MET A 516 -1.07 30.44 30.18
C MET A 516 -1.12 29.61 31.46
N VAL A 517 -2.33 29.20 31.87
CA VAL A 517 -2.56 28.34 33.03
C VAL A 517 -2.13 26.91 32.69
N LEU A 518 -2.55 26.39 31.53
CA LEU A 518 -2.14 25.07 31.03
C LEU A 518 -0.62 24.94 30.85
N LYS A 519 0.06 25.98 30.34
CA LYS A 519 1.53 26.00 30.23
C LYS A 519 2.25 25.95 31.58
N LYS A 520 1.64 26.47 32.65
CA LYS A 520 2.20 26.43 34.01
C LYS A 520 1.90 25.13 34.76
N ILE A 521 0.84 24.42 34.38
CA ILE A 521 0.47 23.12 34.97
C ILE A 521 1.20 21.97 34.30
N ARG A 522 1.52 22.07 33.00
CA ARG A 522 2.27 21.07 32.22
C ARG A 522 3.81 21.20 32.34
N ARG A 523 4.30 22.09 33.20
CA ARG A 523 5.71 22.22 33.59
C ARG A 523 5.86 21.67 34.99
#